data_AF-A0A634U034-F1
#
_entry.id   AF-A0A634U034-F1
#
_cell.length_a   1.000
_cell.length_b   1.000
_cell.length_c   1.000
_cell.angle_alpha   90.00
_cell.angle_beta   90.00
_cell.angle_gamma   90.00
#
_symmetry.space_group_name_H-M   'P 1'
#
loop_
_entity.id
_entity.type
_entity.pdbx_description
1 polymer ?
#
loop_
_entity_poly.entity_id
_entity_poly.type
_entity_poly.pdbx_seq_one_letter_code
_entity_poly.pdbx_strand_id
1 'polypeptide(L)'
;MIFRRVFIAIGCVLFSPLSQANSSLGEVNIELRGNVVDFTCAVVAGDSNKSVNLGTWPTKQLHAAGDATQPVAFSLKLEGCPPGSASITFSGT
;
A
#
# COMPACT_ATOMS: atom_id res chain seq x y z
N MET A 1 -59.57 55.59 -8.35
CA MET A 1 -58.97 54.91 -7.16
C MET A 1 -58.07 53.72 -7.51
N ILE A 2 -57.79 53.44 -8.80
CA ILE A 2 -56.93 52.32 -9.22
C ILE A 2 -55.43 52.67 -9.15
N PHE A 3 -55.05 53.90 -9.51
CA PHE A 3 -53.66 54.38 -9.51
C PHE A 3 -53.00 54.40 -8.12
N ARG A 4 -53.76 54.65 -7.05
CA ARG A 4 -53.22 54.69 -5.68
C ARG A 4 -52.85 53.31 -5.14
N ARG A 5 -53.48 52.24 -5.64
CA ARG A 5 -53.18 50.85 -5.28
C ARG A 5 -51.94 50.32 -6.03
N VAL A 6 -51.75 50.78 -7.27
CA VAL A 6 -50.58 50.43 -8.09
C VAL A 6 -49.29 51.00 -7.50
N PHE A 7 -49.31 52.25 -7.00
CA PHE A 7 -48.14 52.86 -6.37
C PHE A 7 -47.68 52.15 -5.09
N ILE A 8 -48.60 51.57 -4.30
CA ILE A 8 -48.27 50.85 -3.07
C ILE A 8 -47.71 49.46 -3.37
N ALA A 9 -48.19 48.79 -4.43
CA ALA A 9 -47.69 47.49 -4.87
C ALA A 9 -46.25 47.58 -5.44
N ILE A 10 -45.89 48.69 -6.09
CA ILE A 10 -44.54 48.92 -6.64
C ILE A 10 -43.52 49.19 -5.51
N GLY A 11 -43.94 49.79 -4.39
CA GLY A 11 -43.07 50.03 -3.23
C GLY A 11 -42.59 48.76 -2.51
N CYS A 12 -43.40 47.69 -2.49
CA CYS A 12 -43.03 46.44 -1.82
C CYS A 12 -41.96 45.62 -2.55
N VAL A 13 -41.78 45.83 -3.86
CA VAL A 13 -40.78 45.08 -4.65
C VAL A 13 -39.37 45.62 -4.40
N LEU A 14 -39.24 46.87 -3.95
CA LEU A 14 -37.94 47.53 -3.69
C LEU A 14 -37.32 47.19 -2.32
N PHE A 15 -38.09 46.57 -1.41
CA PHE A 15 -37.65 46.26 -0.04
C PHE A 15 -37.47 44.77 0.25
N SER A 16 -37.34 43.94 -0.80
CA SER A 16 -36.93 42.55 -0.61
C SER A 16 -35.42 42.50 -0.42
N PRO A 17 -34.86 42.14 0.75
CA PRO A 17 -33.45 41.78 0.82
C PRO A 17 -33.24 40.55 -0.06
N LEU A 18 -32.54 40.74 -1.18
CA LEU A 18 -31.95 39.64 -1.94
C LEU A 18 -30.94 38.97 -1.00
N SER A 19 -31.39 37.94 -0.28
CA SER A 19 -30.51 37.02 0.44
C SER A 19 -29.67 36.28 -0.60
N GLN A 20 -28.52 36.86 -0.94
CA GLN A 20 -27.52 36.24 -1.78
C GLN A 20 -26.73 35.25 -0.92
N ALA A 21 -27.12 33.98 -0.96
CA ALA A 21 -26.28 32.90 -0.48
C ALA A 21 -25.16 32.66 -1.51
N ASN A 22 -24.14 33.55 -1.50
CA ASN A 22 -22.89 33.27 -2.21
C ASN A 22 -22.04 32.35 -1.33
N SER A 23 -22.25 31.05 -1.52
CA SER A 23 -21.40 30.03 -0.93
C SER A 23 -20.86 29.14 -2.04
N SER A 24 -19.92 29.65 -2.85
CA SER A 24 -18.92 28.73 -3.37
C SER A 24 -18.05 28.38 -2.18
N LEU A 25 -18.42 27.32 -1.46
CA LEU A 25 -17.63 26.72 -0.39
C LEU A 25 -16.35 26.20 -1.02
N GLY A 26 -15.39 27.12 -1.17
CA GLY A 26 -14.00 26.94 -1.62
C GLY A 26 -13.77 25.76 -2.55
N GLU A 27 -13.62 26.00 -3.85
CA GLU A 27 -12.90 25.06 -4.69
C GLU A 27 -11.43 25.08 -4.27
N VAL A 28 -11.08 24.17 -3.37
CA VAL A 28 -9.70 24.01 -2.88
C VAL A 28 -8.99 23.08 -3.83
N ASN A 29 -7.94 23.58 -4.48
CA ASN A 29 -7.06 22.75 -5.28
C ASN A 29 -6.22 21.87 -4.34
N ILE A 30 -6.56 20.58 -4.24
CA ILE A 30 -5.81 19.61 -3.46
C ILE A 30 -4.77 18.97 -4.38
N GLU A 31 -3.50 19.35 -4.22
CA GLU A 31 -2.39 18.69 -4.92
C GLU A 31 -1.83 17.56 -4.05
N LEU A 32 -2.14 16.32 -4.42
CA LEU A 32 -1.60 15.12 -3.78
C LEU A 32 -0.31 14.71 -4.50
N ARG A 33 0.81 14.72 -3.78
CA ARG A 33 2.09 14.20 -4.26
C ARG A 33 2.41 12.91 -3.52
N GLY A 34 2.74 11.87 -4.28
CA GLY A 34 3.24 10.59 -3.75
C GLY A 34 4.33 10.06 -4.66
N ASN A 35 5.39 9.51 -4.05
CA ASN A 35 6.42 8.78 -4.77
C ASN A 35 6.10 7.29 -4.68
N VAL A 36 5.79 6.66 -5.82
CA VAL A 36 5.59 5.21 -5.88
C VAL A 36 6.94 4.58 -6.18
N VAL A 37 7.47 3.83 -5.23
CA VAL A 37 8.70 3.04 -5.40
C VAL A 37 8.40 1.56 -5.26
N ASP A 38 9.03 0.75 -6.10
CA ASP A 38 8.98 -0.69 -5.96
C ASP A 38 9.96 -1.12 -4.87
N PHE A 39 9.43 -1.80 -3.86
CA PHE A 39 10.13 -2.15 -2.63
C PHE A 39 10.48 -3.63 -2.67
N THR A 40 11.58 -3.97 -3.36
CA THR A 40 12.12 -5.33 -3.42
C THR A 40 13.45 -5.42 -2.69
N CYS A 41 13.74 -6.60 -2.13
CA CYS A 41 15.08 -6.93 -1.65
C CYS A 41 15.82 -7.71 -2.74
N ALA A 42 17.13 -7.52 -2.84
CA ALA A 42 17.99 -8.37 -3.66
C ALA A 42 18.63 -9.46 -2.80
N VAL A 43 18.71 -10.69 -3.33
CA VAL A 43 19.58 -11.73 -2.74
C VAL A 43 21.02 -11.33 -3.01
N VAL A 44 21.87 -11.37 -1.98
CA VAL A 44 23.30 -11.07 -2.14
C VAL A 44 23.92 -12.03 -3.15
N ALA A 45 24.83 -11.55 -4.00
CA ALA A 45 25.42 -12.33 -5.09
C ALA A 45 25.97 -13.71 -4.67
N GLY A 46 26.48 -13.83 -3.45
CA GLY A 46 26.97 -15.10 -2.89
C GLY A 46 25.88 -16.10 -2.47
N ASP A 47 24.65 -15.62 -2.24
CA ASP A 47 23.51 -16.45 -1.88
C ASP A 47 22.54 -16.69 -3.06
N SER A 48 22.73 -16.00 -4.19
CA SER A 48 21.94 -16.20 -5.41
C SER A 48 22.17 -17.59 -6.03
N ASN A 49 23.38 -18.14 -5.86
CA ASN A 49 23.73 -19.50 -6.25
C ASN A 49 24.53 -20.16 -5.13
N LYS A 50 23.80 -20.69 -4.15
CA LYS A 50 24.36 -21.30 -2.94
C LYS A 50 24.20 -22.82 -2.98
N SER A 51 25.30 -23.53 -2.78
CA SER A 51 25.29 -24.97 -2.52
C SER A 51 25.40 -25.23 -1.02
N VAL A 52 24.48 -26.03 -0.47
CA VAL A 52 24.51 -26.46 0.94
C VAL A 52 24.92 -27.92 0.98
N ASN A 53 26.09 -28.21 1.57
CA ASN A 53 26.55 -29.58 1.76
C ASN A 53 25.84 -30.19 2.97
N LEU A 54 25.02 -31.22 2.74
CA LEU A 54 24.27 -31.93 3.78
C LEU A 54 25.12 -32.95 4.56
N GLY A 55 26.36 -33.18 4.14
CA GLY A 55 27.26 -34.16 4.74
C GLY A 55 27.10 -35.57 4.17
N THR A 56 27.79 -36.53 4.80
CA THR A 56 27.77 -37.94 4.43
C THR A 56 27.21 -38.75 5.59
N TRP A 57 26.16 -39.53 5.33
CA TRP A 57 25.41 -40.25 6.34
C TRP A 57 25.46 -41.76 6.08
N PRO A 58 25.76 -42.59 7.08
CA PRO A 58 25.66 -44.04 6.96
C PRO A 58 24.23 -44.44 6.63
N THR A 59 24.04 -45.22 5.57
CA THR A 59 22.71 -45.77 5.19
C THR A 59 22.11 -46.64 6.29
N LYS A 60 22.96 -47.16 7.19
CA LYS A 60 22.49 -47.89 8.36
C LYS A 60 21.72 -47.07 9.40
N GLN A 61 21.76 -45.75 9.28
CA GLN A 61 21.02 -44.84 10.16
C GLN A 61 19.73 -44.33 9.51
N LEU A 62 19.48 -44.68 8.25
CA LEU A 62 18.32 -44.27 7.44
C LEU A 62 17.63 -45.53 6.90
N HIS A 63 17.17 -46.39 7.80
CA HIS A 63 16.63 -47.71 7.48
C HIS A 63 15.11 -47.74 7.34
N ALA A 64 14.40 -46.81 7.98
CA ALA A 64 12.95 -46.73 7.99
C ALA A 64 12.46 -45.40 7.39
N ALA A 65 11.22 -45.41 6.89
CA ALA A 65 10.57 -44.20 6.42
C ALA A 65 10.38 -43.22 7.58
N GLY A 66 10.84 -41.98 7.40
CA GLY A 66 10.81 -40.94 8.43
C GLY A 66 12.13 -40.77 9.19
N ASP A 67 13.13 -41.64 8.98
CA ASP A 67 14.47 -41.43 9.52
C ASP A 67 15.07 -40.14 8.96
N ALA A 68 15.70 -39.34 9.83
CA ALA A 68 16.26 -38.04 9.48
C ALA A 68 17.71 -37.93 9.93
N THR A 69 18.49 -37.16 9.17
CA THR A 69 19.87 -36.83 9.51
C THR A 69 19.94 -35.63 10.45
N GLN A 70 21.15 -35.27 10.90
CA GLN A 70 21.31 -34.06 11.69
C GLN A 70 20.95 -32.83 10.83
N PRO A 71 20.23 -31.84 11.41
CA PRO A 71 19.88 -30.62 10.69
C PRO A 71 21.12 -29.83 10.28
N VAL A 72 21.16 -29.38 9.03
CA VAL A 72 22.20 -28.48 8.51
C VAL A 72 21.60 -27.10 8.35
N ALA A 73 22.06 -26.15 9.17
CA ALA A 73 21.61 -24.77 9.11
C ALA A 73 22.25 -24.05 7.92
N PHE A 74 21.45 -23.25 7.21
CA PHE A 74 21.92 -22.32 6.19
C PHE A 74 21.12 -21.02 6.27
N SER A 75 21.72 -19.93 5.79
CA SER A 75 21.11 -18.61 5.76
C SER A 75 21.11 -18.05 4.34
N LEU A 76 20.08 -17.28 4.01
CA LEU A 76 19.97 -16.48 2.79
C LEU A 76 19.97 -15.00 3.19
N LYS A 77 20.98 -14.26 2.75
CA LYS A 77 21.14 -12.84 3.03
C LYS A 77 20.45 -12.02 1.94
N LEU A 78 19.63 -11.09 2.38
CA LEU A 78 18.96 -10.10 1.54
C LEU A 78 19.57 -8.72 1.81
N GLU A 79 19.72 -7.91 0.77
CA GLU A 79 20.20 -6.53 0.84
C GLU A 79 19.20 -5.58 0.18
N GLY A 80 19.20 -4.32 0.65
CA GLY A 80 18.28 -3.30 0.16
C GLY A 80 16.82 -3.46 0.63
N CYS A 81 16.58 -4.21 1.71
CA CYS A 81 15.22 -4.46 2.17
C CYS A 81 14.54 -3.22 2.75
N PRO A 82 13.28 -2.95 2.36
CA PRO A 82 12.45 -1.95 3.02
C PRO A 82 12.05 -2.40 4.43
N PRO A 83 11.56 -1.48 5.28
CA PRO A 83 10.96 -1.84 6.56
C PRO A 83 9.74 -2.74 6.31
N GLY A 84 9.78 -3.96 6.82
CA GLY A 84 8.74 -4.97 6.60
C GLY A 84 9.23 -6.38 6.87
N SER A 85 8.42 -7.36 6.50
CA SER A 85 8.79 -8.78 6.54
C SER A 85 9.03 -9.30 5.12
N ALA A 86 10.00 -10.20 5.00
CA ALA A 86 10.26 -10.94 3.76
C ALA A 86 9.78 -12.39 3.93
N SER A 87 9.25 -12.98 2.85
CA SER A 87 8.86 -14.38 2.81
C SER A 87 9.69 -15.12 1.77
N ILE A 88 10.01 -16.39 2.02
CA ILE A 88 10.81 -17.24 1.15
C ILE A 88 10.01 -18.49 0.81
N THR A 89 9.90 -18.79 -0.49
CA THR A 89 9.26 -20.00 -0.99
C THR A 89 10.31 -20.88 -1.65
N PHE A 90 10.37 -22.15 -1.24
CA PHE A 90 11.20 -23.16 -1.88
C PHE A 90 10.39 -23.90 -2.94
N SER A 91 11.00 -24.17 -4.10
CA SER A 91 10.37 -24.94 -5.18
C SER A 91 11.41 -25.86 -5.82
N GLY A 92 11.03 -27.11 -6.05
CA GLY A 92 11.89 -28.18 -6.56
C GLY A 92 11.11 -29.48 -6.77
N THR A 93 11.77 -30.50 -7.30
CA THR A 93 11.23 -31.85 -7.56
C THR A 93 11.91 -32.90 -6.71
#